data_AF-A0A9X2CWW9-F1
#
_entry.id   AF-A0A9X2CWW9-F1
#
_cell.length_a   1.000
_cell.length_b   1.000
_cell.length_c   1.000
_cell.angle_alpha   90.00
_cell.angle_beta   90.00
_cell.angle_gamma   90.00
#
_symmetry.space_group_name_H-M   'P 1'
#
loop_
_entity.id
_entity.type
_entity.pdbx_description
1 polymer ?
#
loop_
_entity_poly.entity_id
_entity_poly.type
_entity_poly.pdbx_seq_one_letter_code
_entity_poly.pdbx_strand_id
1 'polypeptide(L)' 'METVTTATGIDCKHFINGQYVDSANHNTFINTNPANEEVLGSVAEGGKEEIDQAVTAAKNALNGPWRT' A
#
# COMPACT_ATOMS: atom_id res chain seq x y z
N MET A 1 -18.13 21.26 9.91
CA MET A 1 -17.51 20.97 8.61
C MET A 1 -16.03 20.80 8.89
N GLU A 2 -15.62 19.60 9.27
CA GLU A 2 -14.22 19.33 9.62
C GLU A 2 -13.43 19.29 8.31
N THR A 3 -12.52 20.25 8.19
CA THR A 3 -11.62 20.36 7.05
C THR A 3 -10.67 19.18 7.10
N VAL A 4 -10.90 18.18 6.25
CA VAL A 4 -9.92 17.17 5.92
C VAL A 4 -8.76 17.92 5.28
N THR A 5 -7.70 18.17 6.06
CA THR A 5 -6.45 18.75 5.58
C THR A 5 -5.84 17.76 4.60
N THR A 6 -6.15 17.94 3.31
CA THR A 6 -5.50 17.22 2.21
C THR A 6 -4.07 17.73 2.10
N ALA A 7 -3.18 17.21 2.94
CA ALA A 7 -1.76 17.22 2.60
C ALA A 7 -1.63 16.38 1.32
N THR A 8 -1.01 16.92 0.27
CA THR A 8 -0.60 16.16 -0.91
C THR A 8 0.53 15.22 -0.49
N GLY A 9 0.17 14.21 0.30
CA GLY A 9 1.07 13.22 0.86
C GLY A 9 1.51 12.25 -0.20
N ILE A 10 2.62 11.57 0.06
CA ILE A 10 3.07 10.45 -0.77
C ILE A 10 1.92 9.42 -0.81
N ASP A 11 1.34 9.19 -1.99
CA ASP A 11 0.30 8.17 -2.21
C ASP A 11 0.95 6.79 -2.27
N CYS A 12 1.09 6.17 -1.10
CA CYS A 12 1.76 4.89 -0.93
C CYS A 12 0.77 3.74 -1.17
N LYS A 13 0.69 3.31 -2.43
CA LYS A 13 -0.10 2.15 -2.87
C LYS A 13 0.60 0.81 -2.60
N HIS A 14 -0.14 -0.29 -2.61
CA HIS A 14 0.45 -1.63 -2.59
C HIS A 14 1.19 -1.90 -3.89
N PHE A 15 2.28 -2.65 -3.85
CA PHE A 15 2.97 -3.10 -5.06
C PHE A 15 2.90 -4.63 -5.15
N ILE A 16 2.02 -5.13 -6.00
CA ILE A 16 1.69 -6.55 -6.10
C ILE A 16 1.75 -6.96 -7.57
N ASN A 17 2.41 -8.10 -7.85
CA ASN A 17 2.54 -8.65 -9.20
C ASN A 17 3.11 -7.65 -10.25
N GLY A 18 4.02 -6.78 -9.82
CA GLY A 18 4.66 -5.78 -10.71
C GLY A 18 3.82 -4.52 -10.96
N GLN A 19 2.72 -4.31 -10.24
CA GLN A 19 1.82 -3.17 -10.42
C GLN A 19 1.52 -2.49 -9.09
N TYR A 20 1.27 -1.17 -9.14
CA TYR A 20 0.71 -0.43 -8.02
C TYR A 20 -0.80 -0.66 -7.95
N VAL A 21 -1.29 -1.05 -6.78
CA VAL A 21 -2.68 -1.45 -6.53
C VAL A 21 -3.21 -0.68 -5.32
N ASP A 22 -4.42 -0.14 -5.46
CA ASP A 22 -5.14 0.44 -4.33
C ASP A 22 -5.59 -0.67 -3.36
N SER A 23 -5.81 -0.33 -2.08
CA SER A 23 -6.38 -1.29 -1.13
C SER A 23 -7.83 -1.61 -1.52
N ALA A 24 -8.23 -2.88 -1.43
CA ALA A 24 -9.56 -3.34 -1.84
C ALA A 24 -10.69 -2.68 -1.02
N ASN A 25 -10.41 -2.33 0.23
CA ASN A 25 -11.34 -1.61 1.11
C ASN A 25 -11.16 -0.08 1.08
N HIS A 26 -10.22 0.43 0.28
CA HIS A 26 -9.82 1.85 0.23
C HIS A 26 -9.34 2.43 1.58
N ASN A 27 -8.99 1.59 2.55
CA ASN A 27 -8.47 2.05 3.82
C ASN A 27 -7.03 2.55 3.65
N THR A 28 -6.72 3.62 4.38
CA THR A 28 -5.37 4.16 4.48
C THR A 28 -5.07 4.55 5.94
N PHE A 29 -3.80 4.60 6.29
CA PHE A 29 -3.33 5.13 7.57
C PHE A 29 -2.34 6.27 7.35
N ILE A 30 -2.27 7.17 8.33
CA ILE A 30 -1.40 8.35 8.27
C ILE A 30 0.03 7.95 8.63
N ASN A 31 0.98 8.32 7.77
CA ASN A 31 2.41 8.23 8.05
C ASN A 31 2.87 9.56 8.64
N THR A 32 3.29 9.52 9.91
CA THR A 32 3.71 10.70 10.67
C THR A 32 5.22 10.67 10.88
N ASN A 33 5.87 11.82 10.71
CA ASN A 33 7.28 11.99 11.00
C ASN A 33 7.52 11.92 12.53
N PRO A 34 8.32 10.97 13.03
CA PRO A 34 8.55 10.82 14.47
C PRO A 34 9.38 11.96 15.08
N ALA A 35 10.06 12.79 14.27
CA ALA A 35 10.90 13.87 14.77
C ALA A 35 10.14 15.16 15.11
N ASN A 36 9.02 15.41 14.43
CA ASN A 36 8.28 16.67 14.52
C ASN A 36 6.75 16.54 14.40
N GLU A 37 6.23 15.30 14.38
CA GLU A 37 4.79 14.99 14.29
C GLU A 37 4.10 15.47 13.00
N GLU A 38 4.86 15.88 11.99
CA GLU A 38 4.29 16.29 10.70
C GLU A 38 3.74 15.10 9.92
N VAL A 39 2.60 15.29 9.25
CA VAL A 39 2.01 14.29 8.36
C VAL A 39 2.79 14.24 7.04
N LEU A 40 3.43 13.09 6.77
CA LEU A 40 4.16 12.84 5.52
C LEU A 40 3.24 12.40 4.39
N GLY A 41 2.15 11.71 4.73
CA GLY A 41 1.15 11.26 3.77
C GLY A 41 0.30 10.09 4.27
N SER A 42 -0.38 9.42 3.34
CA SER A 42 -1.26 8.29 3.62
C SER A 42 -0.76 7.02 2.94
N VAL A 43 -0.77 5.90 3.65
CA VAL A 43 -0.34 4.59 3.17
C VAL A 43 -1.53 3.66 3.10
N ALA A 44 -1.67 2.93 2.00
CA ALA A 44 -2.71 1.92 1.84
C ALA A 44 -2.61 0.86 2.95
N GLU A 45 -3.72 0.63 3.66
CA GLU A 45 -3.80 -0.37 4.71
C GLU A 45 -3.99 -1.76 4.08
N GLY A 46 -3.03 -2.66 4.32
CA GLY A 46 -3.08 -4.01 3.77
C GLY A 46 -3.99 -4.93 4.59
N GLY A 47 -5.00 -5.48 3.95
CA GLY A 47 -5.91 -6.47 4.51
C GLY A 47 -5.62 -7.89 4.02
N LYS A 48 -6.56 -8.79 4.31
CA LYS A 48 -6.47 -10.20 3.89
C LYS A 48 -6.39 -10.34 2.37
N GLU A 49 -7.13 -9.52 1.63
CA GLU A 49 -7.23 -9.62 0.17
C GLU A 49 -5.90 -9.28 -0.51
N GLU A 50 -5.25 -8.20 -0.08
CA GLU A 50 -3.94 -7.79 -0.60
C GLU A 50 -2.88 -8.85 -0.30
N ILE A 51 -2.93 -9.45 0.90
CA ILE A 51 -2.02 -10.54 1.29
C ILE A 51 -2.24 -11.77 0.40
N ASP A 52 -3.50 -12.18 0.20
CA ASP A 52 -3.82 -13.34 -0.64
C ASP A 52 -3.39 -13.13 -2.10
N GLN A 53 -3.57 -11.92 -2.64
CA GLN A 53 -3.08 -11.53 -3.96
C GLN A 53 -1.55 -11.56 -4.05
N ALA A 54 -0.85 -10.99 -3.05
CA ALA A 54 0.60 -10.97 -2.99
C ALA A 54 1.20 -12.38 -2.91
N VAL A 55 0.63 -13.25 -2.07
CA VAL A 55 1.06 -14.65 -1.94
C VAL A 55 0.84 -15.41 -3.24
N THR A 56 -0.29 -15.20 -3.90
CA THR A 56 -0.60 -15.84 -5.19
C THR A 56 0.40 -15.40 -6.26
N ALA A 57 0.67 -14.09 -6.35
CA ALA A 57 1.66 -13.55 -7.27
C ALA A 57 3.06 -14.12 -7.02
N ALA A 58 3.49 -14.21 -5.76
CA ALA A 58 4.78 -14.79 -5.37
C ALA A 58 4.88 -16.28 -5.73
N LYS A 59 3.83 -17.07 -5.51
CA LYS A 59 3.78 -18.49 -5.91
C LYS A 59 3.87 -18.65 -7.43
N ASN A 60 3.22 -17.78 -8.19
CA ASN A 60 3.30 -17.79 -9.65
C ASN A 60 4.72 -17.43 -10.12
N ALA A 61 5.35 -16.43 -9.51
CA ALA A 61 6.71 -16.04 -9.82
C ALA A 61 7.71 -17.18 -9.56
N LEU A 62 7.53 -17.94 -8.47
CA LEU A 62 8.36 -19.11 -8.14
C LEU A 62 8.27 -20.24 -9.18
N ASN A 63 7.16 -20.35 -9.90
CA ASN A 63 6.98 -21.29 -11.01
C ASN A 63 7.30 -20.67 -12.38
N GLY A 64 7.61 -19.37 -12.41
CA GLY A 64 7.83 -18.58 -13.60
C GLY A 64 9.32 -18.29 -13.89
N PRO A 65 9.61 -17.23 -14.64
CA PRO A 65 10.97 -16.88 -15.07
C PRO A 65 11.95 -16.64 -13.93
N TRP A 66 11.46 -16.26 -12.74
CA TRP A 66 12.30 -16.04 -11.56
C TRP A 66 12.92 -17.33 -11.00
N ARG A 67 12.39 -18.50 -11.39
CA ARG A 67 12.89 -19.81 -10.96
C ARG A 67 14.23 -20.20 -11.63
N THR A 68 14.49 -19.67 -12.82
CA THR A 68 15.60 -20.07 -13.70
C THR A 68 16.63 -18.96 -13.79
#